data_AF-A0A952I430-F1
#
_entry.id   AF-A0A952I430-F1
#
_cell.length_a   1.000
_cell.length_b   1.000
_cell.length_c   1.000
_cell.angle_alpha   90.00
_cell.angle_beta   90.00
_cell.angle_gamma   90.00
#
_symmetry.space_group_name_H-M   'P 1'
#
loop_
_entity.id
_entity.type
_entity.pdbx_description
1 polymer ?
#
loop_
_entity_poly.entity_id
_entity_poly.type
_entity_poly.pdbx_seq_one_letter_code
_entity_poly.pdbx_strand_id
1 'polypeptide(L)'
;MKTLTKSIAAAVVLVGMAGSASAMTLQQDIFSGVQSAVGSSANVSVSVNGDVATLSGYVEDLGAQNAAIRAAKDAGAERVIDLITHTN
;
A
#
# COMPACT_ATOMS: atom_id res chain seq x y z
N MET A 1 -32.49 0.37 3.09
CA MET A 1 -31.71 -0.14 1.94
C MET A 1 -31.84 0.84 0.78
N LYS A 2 -30.80 1.67 0.54
CA LYS A 2 -30.69 2.52 -0.63
C LYS A 2 -29.22 2.53 -1.08
N THR A 3 -28.97 1.79 -2.15
CA THR A 3 -27.71 1.65 -2.87
C THR A 3 -27.31 3.00 -3.45
N LEU A 4 -26.18 3.57 -3.03
CA LEU A 4 -25.62 4.78 -3.63
C LEU A 4 -24.12 4.59 -3.87
N THR A 5 -23.81 4.28 -5.13
CA THR A 5 -22.74 4.88 -5.93
C THR A 5 -21.39 5.10 -5.24
N LYS A 6 -20.42 4.22 -5.51
CA LYS A 6 -19.00 4.59 -5.53
C LYS A 6 -18.34 3.99 -6.77
N SER A 7 -18.67 4.56 -7.92
CA SER A 7 -17.81 4.50 -9.10
C SER A 7 -16.99 5.79 -9.07
N ILE A 8 -15.78 5.72 -8.51
CA ILE A 8 -14.77 6.76 -8.69
C ILE A 8 -13.55 6.02 -9.22
N ALA A 9 -13.35 6.13 -10.52
CA ALA A 9 -12.18 5.64 -11.21
C ALA A 9 -10.93 6.30 -10.62
N ALA A 10 -10.16 5.56 -9.83
CA ALA A 10 -8.84 6.00 -9.40
C ALA A 10 -7.86 5.75 -10.55
N ALA A 11 -7.61 6.78 -11.37
CA ALA A 11 -6.57 6.77 -12.37
C ALA A 11 -5.19 6.82 -11.67
N VAL A 12 -4.53 5.68 -11.55
CA VAL A 12 -3.15 5.60 -11.03
C VAL A 12 -2.18 5.85 -12.19
N VAL A 13 -1.54 7.02 -12.17
CA VAL A 13 -0.40 7.32 -13.04
C VAL A 13 0.82 6.58 -12.48
N LEU A 14 1.23 5.50 -13.15
CA LEU A 14 2.38 4.69 -12.78
C LEU A 14 3.68 5.39 -13.21
N VAL A 15 4.25 6.23 -12.36
CA VAL A 15 5.56 6.86 -12.61
C VAL A 15 6.68 5.92 -12.13
N GLY A 16 7.39 5.35 -13.10
CA GLY A 16 8.83 5.03 -13.01
C GLY A 16 9.25 3.83 -12.16
N MET A 17 9.18 2.62 -12.72
CA MET A 17 10.02 1.50 -12.27
C MET A 17 11.44 1.66 -12.81
N ALA A 18 12.29 2.32 -12.03
CA ALA A 18 13.74 2.35 -12.25
C ALA A 18 14.45 2.39 -10.88
N GLY A 19 14.30 1.32 -10.10
CA GLY A 19 15.01 1.13 -8.83
C GLY A 19 15.99 -0.03 -8.95
N SER A 20 17.23 0.18 -8.52
CA SER A 20 18.31 -0.81 -8.43
C SER A 20 17.82 -2.14 -7.82
N ALA A 21 18.42 -3.28 -8.20
CA ALA A 21 17.99 -4.62 -7.76
C ALA A 21 17.77 -4.78 -6.24
N SER A 22 18.50 -4.03 -5.40
CA SER A 22 18.32 -4.00 -3.95
C SER A 22 17.00 -3.36 -3.49
N ALA A 23 16.50 -2.37 -4.23
CA ALA A 23 15.19 -1.78 -4.00
C ALA A 23 14.06 -2.73 -4.44
N MET A 24 14.32 -3.59 -5.42
CA MET A 24 13.35 -4.58 -5.91
C MET A 24 13.10 -5.69 -4.88
N THR A 25 14.15 -6.18 -4.20
CA THR A 25 13.98 -7.15 -3.09
C THR A 25 13.26 -6.51 -1.91
N LEU A 26 13.65 -5.30 -1.49
CA LEU A 26 12.98 -4.59 -0.40
C LEU A 26 11.51 -4.33 -0.72
N GLN A 27 11.21 -3.95 -1.97
CA GLN A 27 9.85 -3.76 -2.45
C GLN A 27 9.03 -5.05 -2.39
N GLN A 28 9.63 -6.20 -2.75
CA GLN A 28 8.95 -7.48 -2.69
C GLN A 28 8.62 -7.90 -1.25
N ASP A 29 9.56 -7.71 -0.32
CA ASP A 29 9.37 -8.01 1.11
C ASP A 29 8.30 -7.10 1.73
N ILE A 30 8.36 -5.80 1.48
CA ILE A 30 7.36 -4.83 1.94
C ILE A 30 5.99 -5.16 1.34
N PHE A 31 5.92 -5.46 0.05
CA PHE A 31 4.66 -5.83 -0.60
C PHE A 31 4.05 -7.11 -0.03
N SER A 32 4.87 -8.14 0.19
CA SER A 32 4.45 -9.42 0.77
C SER A 32 3.96 -9.26 2.22
N GLY A 33 4.70 -8.50 3.03
CA GLY A 33 4.31 -8.21 4.41
C GLY A 33 3.02 -7.41 4.49
N VAL A 34 2.89 -6.37 3.65
CA VAL A 34 1.66 -5.56 3.57
C VAL A 34 0.48 -6.42 3.14
N GLN A 35 0.57 -7.19 2.05
CA GLN A 35 -0.52 -8.06 1.61
C GLN A 35 -0.93 -9.09 2.67
N SER A 36 0.04 -9.67 3.37
CA SER A 36 -0.22 -10.61 4.46
C SER A 36 -0.96 -9.95 5.63
N ALA A 37 -0.69 -8.66 5.88
CA ALA A 37 -1.28 -7.89 6.97
C ALA A 37 -2.68 -7.34 6.64
N VAL A 38 -2.95 -6.97 5.39
CA VAL A 38 -4.25 -6.40 4.97
C VAL A 38 -5.26 -7.44 4.50
N GLY A 39 -4.79 -8.64 4.11
CA GLY A 39 -5.64 -9.71 3.60
C GLY A 39 -6.17 -9.47 2.18
N SER A 40 -6.84 -10.47 1.59
CA SER A 40 -7.27 -10.45 0.18
C SER A 40 -8.36 -9.43 -0.16
N SER A 41 -9.04 -8.83 0.81
CA SER A 41 -10.09 -7.84 0.55
C SER A 41 -9.55 -6.42 0.31
N ALA A 42 -8.26 -6.19 0.56
CA ALA A 42 -7.64 -4.89 0.41
C ALA A 42 -6.95 -4.76 -0.96
N ASN A 43 -7.11 -3.60 -1.58
CA ASN A 43 -6.42 -3.27 -2.84
C ASN A 43 -5.33 -2.24 -2.55
N VAL A 44 -4.18 -2.72 -2.03
CA VAL A 44 -3.05 -1.87 -1.63
C VAL A 44 -1.86 -2.14 -2.55
N SER A 45 -1.38 -1.08 -3.19
CA SER A 45 -0.13 -1.04 -3.95
C SER A 45 0.98 -0.47 -3.10
N VAL A 46 2.18 -1.03 -3.26
CA VAL A 46 3.38 -0.64 -2.53
C VAL A 46 4.46 -0.22 -3.53
N SER A 47 4.97 0.99 -3.36
CA SER A 47 6.12 1.49 -4.12
C SER A 47 7.24 1.87 -3.18
N VAL A 48 8.45 1.42 -3.44
CA VAL A 48 9.61 1.69 -2.58
C VAL A 48 10.65 2.44 -3.38
N ASN A 49 11.08 3.58 -2.86
CA ASN A 49 12.12 4.41 -3.47
C ASN A 49 13.18 4.72 -2.41
N GLY A 50 14.32 4.04 -2.50
CA GLY A 50 15.33 4.03 -1.43
C GLY A 50 14.73 3.47 -0.14
N ASP A 51 14.82 4.23 0.94
CA ASP A 51 14.31 3.87 2.27
C ASP A 51 12.87 4.33 2.54
N VAL A 52 12.19 4.85 1.51
CA VAL A 52 10.83 5.37 1.60
C VAL A 52 9.82 4.44 0.94
N ALA A 53 8.92 3.86 1.73
CA ALA A 53 7.78 3.08 1.26
C ALA A 53 6.55 3.97 1.09
N THR A 54 5.96 3.95 -0.10
CA THR A 54 4.68 4.60 -0.40
C THR A 54 3.63 3.52 -0.49
N LEU A 55 2.65 3.59 0.41
CA LEU A 55 1.48 2.72 0.42
C LEU A 55 0.31 3.48 -0.17
N SER A 56 -0.31 2.93 -1.20
CA SER A 56 -1.43 3.58 -1.89
C SER A 56 -2.50 2.56 -2.23
N GLY A 57 -3.76 2.88 -2.01
CA GLY A 57 -4.83 1.94 -2.32
C GLY A 57 -6.09 2.13 -1.51
N TYR A 58 -6.88 1.06 -1.42
CA TYR A 58 -8.13 1.02 -0.70
C TYR A 58 -8.16 -0.12 0.31
N VAL A 59 -8.61 0.19 1.52
CA VAL A 59 -8.88 -0.79 2.58
C VAL A 59 -10.29 -0.61 3.12
N GLU A 60 -10.88 -1.66 3.67
CA GLU A 60 -12.23 -1.60 4.21
C GLU A 60 -12.28 -0.82 5.54
N ASP A 61 -11.25 -0.95 6.37
CA ASP A 61 -11.20 -0.37 7.72
C ASP A 61 -9.84 0.22 8.09
N LEU A 62 -9.84 1.13 9.07
CA LEU A 62 -8.63 1.72 9.68
C LEU A 62 -7.65 0.68 10.25
N GLY A 63 -8.16 -0.49 10.66
CA GLY A 63 -7.34 -1.59 11.16
C GLY A 63 -6.38 -2.11 10.09
N ALA A 64 -6.88 -2.32 8.87
CA ALA A 64 -6.08 -2.75 7.73
C ALA A 64 -5.07 -1.67 7.30
N GLN A 65 -5.45 -0.39 7.33
CA GLN A 65 -4.49 0.72 7.10
C GLN A 65 -3.32 0.66 8.09
N ASN A 66 -3.62 0.56 9.39
CA ASN A 66 -2.57 0.48 10.41
C ASN A 66 -1.70 -0.78 10.29
N ALA A 67 -2.30 -1.91 9.89
CA ALA A 67 -1.58 -3.15 9.64
C ALA A 67 -0.60 -3.02 8.46
N ALA A 68 -1.02 -2.38 7.36
CA ALA A 68 -0.18 -2.08 6.21
C ALA A 68 1.02 -1.19 6.59
N ILE A 69 0.77 -0.11 7.33
CA ILE A 69 1.84 0.81 7.77
C ILE A 69 2.85 0.09 8.67
N ARG A 70 2.38 -0.75 9.60
CA ARG A 70 3.25 -1.55 10.47
C ARG A 70 4.08 -2.53 9.67
N ALA A 71 3.45 -3.31 8.80
CA ALA A 71 4.15 -4.28 7.95
C ALA A 71 5.25 -3.63 7.10
N ALA A 72 5.01 -2.43 6.56
CA ALA A 72 6.02 -1.70 5.81
C ALA A 72 7.22 -1.29 6.67
N LYS A 73 7.01 -0.89 7.93
CA LYS A 73 8.08 -0.57 8.88
C LYS A 73 8.84 -1.80 9.34
N ASP A 74 8.14 -2.88 9.67
CA ASP A 74 8.75 -4.17 10.06
C ASP A 74 9.61 -4.76 8.94
N ALA A 75 9.22 -4.53 7.67
CA ALA A 75 9.99 -4.92 6.50
C ALA A 75 11.18 -3.99 6.19
N GLY A 76 11.40 -2.93 6.97
CA GLY A 76 12.61 -2.11 6.91
C GLY A 76 12.47 -0.73 6.25
N ALA A 77 11.25 -0.25 5.98
CA ALA A 77 11.07 1.13 5.50
C ALA A 77 11.40 2.15 6.59
N GLU A 78 12.35 3.05 6.35
CA GLU A 78 12.69 4.16 7.26
C GLU A 78 11.54 5.17 7.34
N ARG A 79 10.89 5.42 6.19
CA ARG A 79 9.74 6.31 6.10
C ARG A 79 8.60 5.66 5.34
N VAL A 80 7.38 5.83 5.85
CA VAL A 80 6.16 5.36 5.20
C VAL A 80 5.29 6.55 4.84
N ILE A 81 4.95 6.68 3.55
CA ILE A 81 3.96 7.62 3.05
C ILE A 81 2.65 6.86 2.90
N ASP A 82 1.67 7.22 3.72
CA ASP A 82 0.32 6.66 3.64
C ASP A 82 -0.54 7.50 2.69
N LEU A 83 -0.97 6.86 1.60
CA LEU A 83 -1.97 7.33 0.65
C LEU A 83 -3.13 6.31 0.57
N ILE A 84 -3.33 5.54 1.64
CA ILE A 84 -4.40 4.53 1.70
C ILE A 84 -5.70 5.25 2.04
N THR A 85 -6.73 4.96 1.26
CA THR A 85 -8.09 5.43 1.53
C THR A 85 -8.89 4.31 2.18
N HIS A 86 -9.64 4.61 3.24
CA HIS A 86 -10.59 3.68 3.84
C HIS A 86 -12.02 4.20 3.70
N THR A 87 -12.99 3.30 3.76
CA THR A 87 -14.40 3.70 3.89
C THR A 87 -14.79 3.72 5.37
N ASN A 88 -15.36 4.84 5.80
CA ASN A 88 -15.85 5.04 7.16
C ASN A 88 -17.15 4.28 7.39
#